data_AF-A0A0F2LUG7-F1
#
_entry.id   AF-A0A0F2LUG7-F1
#
_cell.length_a   1.000
_cell.length_b   1.000
_cell.length_c   1.000
_cell.angle_alpha   90.00
_cell.angle_beta   90.00
_cell.angle_gamma   90.00
#
_symmetry.space_group_name_H-M   'P 1'
#
loop_
_entity.id
_entity.type
_entity.pdbx_description
1 polymer ?
#
loop_
_entity_poly.entity_id
_entity_poly.type
_entity_poly.pdbx_seq_one_letter_code
_entity_poly.pdbx_strand_id
1 'polypeptide(L)'
;MSILKVHSDPVKPTIMCSLVDDDGNERDILTITLEDNGIHVHKNLGTDDHYIVPPVPQVETLIREVIEEIAEELNVKAVVFTYGDEEEENTEDLVLSDEWYNIERLALAASKHTALSAEVDAKVVIGVVRFSNFIYSATVLRKEDTFPLLQVYMDSSSDVPLIRIYNELGQLIEERHEKVEDFEEYVKSLVTSNEIAVVYREEIESFPSPKEVVTENGSTFYVGVIFKYFLGFLPSSSIDDVKTKKIYVKNKSELAKLLRAVLYLDKLSSNGGVEVLVPSYAVPLNEIPKEIERLKQRAVKLLKRYKVNAVNFYGVKEPLLKELFNYKPKFENGEVYLGIRVIPVAFVIMAQDKGEFEEYVERILNGPTSDGYEILDEAIKKYVSSYFVGYLMDIEETLIIYSDIINEMNKDGK
;
A
#
# COMPACT_ATOMS: atom_id res chain seq x y z
N MET A 1 -37.18 4.07 -12.08
CA MET A 1 -36.30 4.13 -10.91
C MET A 1 -35.52 2.86 -10.98
N SER A 2 -34.19 2.94 -10.91
CA SER A 2 -33.33 1.79 -11.14
C SER A 2 -32.80 1.23 -9.82
N ILE A 3 -32.87 -0.10 -9.70
CA ILE A 3 -32.18 -0.89 -8.69
C ILE A 3 -31.00 -1.58 -9.38
N LEU A 4 -29.83 -1.57 -8.74
CA LEU A 4 -28.70 -2.39 -9.19
C LEU A 4 -28.78 -3.74 -8.50
N LYS A 5 -29.06 -4.80 -9.25
CA LYS A 5 -28.97 -6.18 -8.76
C LYS A 5 -27.56 -6.68 -9.01
N VAL A 6 -26.89 -7.15 -7.96
CA VAL A 6 -25.54 -7.72 -8.01
C VAL A 6 -25.64 -9.19 -7.66
N HIS A 7 -25.21 -10.05 -8.57
CA HIS A 7 -25.20 -11.49 -8.42
C HIS A 7 -23.76 -12.00 -8.41
N SER A 8 -23.35 -12.68 -7.32
CA SER A 8 -22.07 -13.37 -7.27
C SER A 8 -22.26 -14.87 -7.46
N ASP A 9 -21.54 -15.45 -8.42
CA ASP A 9 -21.49 -16.89 -8.65
C ASP A 9 -20.81 -17.56 -7.42
N PRO A 10 -21.39 -18.63 -6.85
CA PRO A 10 -20.83 -19.30 -5.67
C PRO A 10 -19.63 -20.21 -5.97
N VAL A 11 -19.44 -20.60 -7.23
CA VAL A 11 -18.42 -21.58 -7.67
C VAL A 11 -17.29 -20.91 -8.44
N LYS A 12 -17.60 -19.85 -9.19
CA LYS A 12 -16.64 -19.15 -10.05
C LYS A 12 -16.38 -17.73 -9.55
N PRO A 13 -15.18 -17.19 -9.81
CA PRO A 13 -14.90 -15.80 -9.48
C PRO A 13 -15.54 -14.87 -10.52
N THR A 14 -16.87 -14.77 -10.51
CA THR A 14 -17.66 -14.01 -11.47
C THR A 14 -18.80 -13.29 -10.76
N ILE A 15 -18.96 -12.00 -11.07
CA ILE A 15 -20.01 -11.15 -10.55
C ILE A 15 -20.71 -10.49 -11.73
N MET A 16 -22.03 -10.57 -11.74
CA MET A 16 -22.87 -9.95 -12.74
C MET A 16 -23.69 -8.85 -12.07
N CYS A 17 -23.71 -7.66 -12.67
CA CYS A 17 -24.59 -6.60 -12.22
C CYS A 17 -25.59 -6.26 -13.33
N SER A 18 -26.85 -6.16 -12.94
CA SER A 18 -27.97 -5.92 -13.84
C SER A 18 -28.82 -4.79 -13.28
N LEU A 19 -29.23 -3.88 -14.17
CA LEU A 19 -30.10 -2.76 -13.83
C LEU A 19 -31.55 -3.20 -13.98
N VAL A 20 -32.34 -3.06 -12.92
CA VAL A 20 -33.78 -3.34 -12.92
C VAL A 20 -34.53 -2.02 -12.95
N ASP A 21 -35.38 -1.81 -13.96
CA ASP A 21 -36.20 -0.59 -14.10
C ASP A 21 -37.53 -0.67 -13.31
N ASP A 22 -38.35 0.40 -13.37
CA ASP A 22 -39.65 0.45 -12.68
C ASP A 22 -40.65 -0.59 -13.20
N ASP A 23 -40.49 -1.01 -14.46
CA ASP A 23 -41.36 -1.96 -15.13
C ASP A 23 -40.91 -3.42 -14.87
N GLY A 24 -39.80 -3.60 -14.13
CA GLY A 24 -39.23 -4.89 -13.81
C GLY A 24 -38.38 -5.50 -14.93
N ASN A 25 -38.03 -4.72 -15.96
CA ASN A 25 -37.11 -5.20 -16.99
C ASN A 25 -35.68 -5.17 -16.44
N GLU A 26 -34.98 -6.27 -16.65
CA GLU A 26 -33.59 -6.45 -16.24
C GLU A 26 -32.66 -6.31 -17.44
N ARG A 27 -31.58 -5.56 -17.27
CA ARG A 27 -30.54 -5.38 -18.29
C ARG A 27 -29.17 -5.56 -17.65
N ASP A 28 -28.37 -6.46 -18.19
CA ASP A 28 -26.98 -6.63 -17.76
C ASP A 28 -26.16 -5.38 -18.12
N ILE A 29 -25.40 -4.88 -17.14
CA ILE A 29 -24.62 -3.65 -17.27
C ILE A 29 -23.16 -3.82 -16.90
N LEU A 30 -22.81 -4.84 -16.11
CA LEU A 30 -21.45 -5.07 -15.64
C LEU A 30 -21.21 -6.56 -15.47
N THR A 31 -20.04 -7.02 -15.89
CA THR A 31 -19.51 -8.33 -15.51
C THR A 31 -18.09 -8.15 -14.98
N ILE A 32 -17.82 -8.68 -13.78
CA ILE A 32 -16.51 -8.67 -13.13
C ILE A 32 -16.02 -10.11 -13.03
N THR A 33 -14.84 -10.42 -13.55
CA THR A 33 -14.25 -11.77 -13.52
C THR A 33 -12.80 -11.76 -13.06
N LEU A 34 -12.36 -12.79 -12.32
CA LEU A 34 -10.92 -13.01 -12.06
C LEU A 34 -10.32 -13.91 -13.15
N GLU A 35 -9.50 -13.32 -14.01
CA GLU A 35 -8.76 -14.04 -15.03
C GLU A 35 -7.28 -14.20 -14.66
N ASP A 36 -6.49 -14.79 -15.56
CA ASP A 36 -5.10 -15.15 -15.31
C ASP A 36 -4.14 -13.95 -15.24
N ASN A 37 -4.57 -12.78 -15.70
CA ASN A 37 -3.79 -11.53 -15.79
C ASN A 37 -4.46 -10.34 -15.09
N GLY A 38 -5.50 -10.59 -14.29
CA GLY A 38 -6.11 -9.58 -13.43
C GLY A 38 -7.62 -9.75 -13.26
N ILE A 39 -8.23 -8.72 -12.69
CA ILE A 39 -9.69 -8.60 -12.55
C ILE A 39 -10.19 -7.87 -13.79
N HIS A 40 -11.00 -8.54 -14.60
CA HIS A 40 -11.59 -7.97 -15.79
C HIS A 40 -12.94 -7.37 -15.44
N VAL A 41 -13.15 -6.14 -15.89
CA VAL A 41 -14.39 -5.42 -15.70
C VAL A 41 -14.94 -5.05 -17.07
N HIS A 42 -16.07 -5.67 -17.43
CA HIS A 42 -16.78 -5.47 -18.69
C HIS A 42 -18.03 -4.62 -18.43
N LYS A 43 -18.05 -3.37 -18.91
CA LYS A 43 -19.23 -2.50 -18.85
C LYS A 43 -20.09 -2.72 -20.10
N ASN A 44 -21.33 -3.16 -19.92
CA ASN A 44 -22.30 -3.44 -20.99
C ASN A 44 -23.29 -2.27 -21.19
N LEU A 45 -22.79 -1.04 -21.15
CA LEU A 45 -23.60 0.20 -21.17
C LEU A 45 -23.81 0.79 -22.59
N GLY A 46 -23.57 0.00 -23.64
CA GLY A 46 -23.76 0.39 -25.04
C GLY A 46 -22.47 0.81 -25.75
N THR A 47 -21.41 1.09 -24.98
CA THR A 47 -20.01 0.97 -25.38
C THR A 47 -19.46 -0.31 -24.75
N ASP A 48 -18.65 -1.05 -25.51
CA ASP A 48 -18.00 -2.28 -25.02
C ASP A 48 -16.71 -1.88 -24.30
N ASP A 49 -16.88 -1.25 -23.13
CA ASP A 49 -15.76 -0.72 -22.34
C ASP A 49 -15.23 -1.83 -21.43
N HIS A 50 -13.99 -2.23 -21.69
CA HIS A 50 -13.30 -3.29 -20.98
C HIS A 50 -12.01 -2.74 -20.38
N TYR A 51 -11.84 -2.93 -19.06
CA TYR A 51 -10.61 -2.61 -18.37
C TYR A 51 -10.18 -3.74 -17.46
N ILE A 52 -8.87 -3.84 -17.23
CA ILE A 52 -8.27 -4.86 -16.39
C ILE A 52 -7.67 -4.15 -15.18
N VAL A 53 -8.12 -4.55 -14.00
CA VAL A 53 -7.63 -4.06 -12.72
C VAL A 53 -6.66 -5.09 -12.13
N PRO A 54 -5.52 -4.65 -11.60
CA PRO A 54 -4.61 -5.51 -10.85
C PRO A 54 -5.30 -6.04 -9.58
N PRO A 55 -5.24 -7.35 -9.31
CA PRO A 55 -5.74 -7.91 -8.06
C PRO A 55 -4.96 -7.37 -6.84
N VAL A 56 -5.64 -7.30 -5.70
CA VAL A 56 -5.08 -6.91 -4.40
C VAL A 56 -5.48 -7.94 -3.33
N PRO A 57 -4.77 -8.01 -2.19
CA PRO A 57 -5.15 -8.94 -1.11
C PRO A 57 -6.57 -8.71 -0.58
N GLN A 58 -7.02 -7.45 -0.51
CA GLN A 58 -8.37 -7.06 -0.11
C GLN A 58 -9.31 -7.02 -1.32
N VAL A 59 -9.40 -8.13 -2.08
CA VAL A 59 -10.11 -8.16 -3.36
C VAL A 59 -11.59 -7.79 -3.24
N GLU A 60 -12.21 -8.11 -2.10
CA GLU A 60 -13.61 -7.78 -1.82
C GLU A 60 -13.85 -6.27 -1.80
N THR A 61 -12.95 -5.51 -1.17
CA THR A 61 -13.01 -4.05 -1.12
C THR A 61 -12.90 -3.47 -2.53
N LEU A 62 -11.94 -3.95 -3.31
CA LEU A 62 -11.74 -3.51 -4.69
C LEU A 62 -12.97 -3.77 -5.57
N ILE A 63 -13.59 -4.93 -5.44
CA ILE A 63 -14.82 -5.27 -6.18
C ILE A 63 -15.97 -4.37 -5.74
N ARG A 64 -16.11 -4.12 -4.44
CA ARG A 64 -17.15 -3.25 -3.90
C ARG A 64 -17.00 -1.82 -4.42
N GLU A 65 -15.78 -1.28 -4.42
CA GLU A 65 -15.47 0.05 -5.00
C GLU A 65 -15.89 0.14 -6.48
N VAL A 66 -15.59 -0.89 -7.28
CA VAL A 66 -15.99 -0.94 -8.70
C VAL A 66 -17.52 -0.93 -8.85
N ILE A 67 -18.24 -1.66 -8.01
CA ILE A 67 -19.71 -1.71 -8.03
C ILE A 67 -20.30 -0.36 -7.59
N GLU A 68 -19.73 0.26 -6.55
CA GLU A 68 -20.16 1.56 -6.02
C GLU A 68 -19.95 2.68 -7.04
N GLU A 69 -18.80 2.71 -7.73
CA GLU A 69 -18.52 3.68 -8.79
C GLU A 69 -19.56 3.59 -9.92
N ILE A 70 -19.94 2.38 -10.33
CA ILE A 70 -20.99 2.15 -11.33
C ILE A 70 -22.37 2.57 -10.82
N ALA A 71 -22.67 2.25 -9.56
CA ALA A 71 -23.93 2.64 -8.92
C ALA A 71 -24.11 4.16 -8.88
N GLU A 72 -23.03 4.88 -8.56
CA GLU A 72 -22.97 6.34 -8.59
C GLU A 72 -23.11 6.90 -10.00
N GLU A 73 -22.35 6.36 -10.97
CA GLU A 73 -22.40 6.76 -12.39
C GLU A 73 -23.84 6.68 -12.94
N LEU A 74 -24.57 5.63 -12.57
CA LEU A 74 -25.94 5.36 -13.04
C LEU A 74 -27.03 5.98 -12.16
N ASN A 75 -26.66 6.65 -11.05
CA ASN A 75 -27.58 7.23 -10.07
C ASN A 75 -28.67 6.24 -9.59
N VAL A 76 -28.25 5.01 -9.28
CA VAL A 76 -29.19 3.97 -8.79
C VAL A 76 -29.67 4.31 -7.38
N LYS A 77 -30.89 3.89 -7.03
CA LYS A 77 -31.47 4.19 -5.71
C LYS A 77 -31.04 3.22 -4.62
N ALA A 78 -30.73 1.99 -5.00
CA ALA A 78 -30.36 0.92 -4.10
C ALA A 78 -29.55 -0.13 -4.87
N VAL A 79 -28.67 -0.81 -4.13
CA VAL A 79 -27.94 -1.99 -4.57
C VAL A 79 -28.49 -3.19 -3.79
N VAL A 80 -28.82 -4.26 -4.50
CA VAL A 80 -29.31 -5.52 -3.91
C VAL A 80 -28.31 -6.61 -4.24
N PHE A 81 -27.75 -7.25 -3.22
CA PHE A 81 -26.81 -8.35 -3.38
C PHE A 81 -27.56 -9.69 -3.36
N THR A 82 -27.15 -10.58 -4.26
CA THR A 82 -27.68 -11.94 -4.39
C THR A 82 -26.53 -12.93 -4.49
N TYR A 83 -26.71 -14.09 -3.86
CA TYR A 83 -25.74 -15.18 -3.85
C TYR A 83 -26.47 -16.53 -3.93
N GLY A 84 -25.94 -17.47 -4.71
CA GLY A 84 -26.54 -18.79 -4.91
C GLY A 84 -26.66 -19.16 -6.39
N ASP A 85 -26.91 -20.43 -6.68
CA ASP A 85 -26.91 -20.98 -8.05
C ASP A 85 -28.36 -21.14 -8.59
N GLU A 86 -29.15 -22.04 -7.99
CA GLU A 86 -30.55 -22.33 -8.43
C GLU A 86 -31.63 -21.58 -7.61
N GLU A 87 -31.36 -21.26 -6.35
CA GLU A 87 -32.21 -20.40 -5.49
C GLU A 87 -31.38 -19.19 -5.07
N GLU A 88 -31.56 -18.07 -5.76
CA GLU A 88 -30.90 -16.81 -5.40
C GLU A 88 -31.40 -16.33 -4.04
N GLU A 89 -30.52 -16.26 -3.05
CA GLU A 89 -30.81 -15.65 -1.77
C GLU A 89 -30.37 -14.19 -1.79
N ASN A 90 -31.27 -13.29 -1.40
CA ASN A 90 -30.90 -11.89 -1.14
C ASN A 90 -30.00 -11.85 0.10
N THR A 91 -28.81 -11.28 -0.06
CA THR A 91 -27.85 -11.09 1.01
C THR A 91 -27.82 -9.62 1.43
N GLU A 92 -27.51 -9.37 2.70
CA GLU A 92 -27.33 -7.99 3.20
C GLU A 92 -26.03 -7.36 2.67
N ASP A 93 -25.03 -8.19 2.37
CA ASP A 93 -23.70 -7.81 1.92
C ASP A 93 -23.26 -8.59 0.67
N LEU A 94 -22.21 -8.11 -0.01
CA LEU A 94 -21.53 -8.83 -1.08
C LEU A 94 -20.86 -10.10 -0.52
N VAL A 95 -21.26 -11.27 -1.03
CA VAL A 95 -20.64 -12.56 -0.70
C VAL A 95 -19.92 -13.07 -1.95
N LEU A 96 -18.65 -13.43 -1.81
CA LEU A 96 -17.79 -13.89 -2.90
C LEU A 96 -17.48 -15.38 -2.80
N SER A 97 -17.31 -16.05 -3.94
CA SER A 97 -16.81 -17.44 -4.00
C SER A 97 -15.39 -17.57 -3.41
N ASP A 98 -15.05 -18.76 -2.91
CA ASP A 98 -13.69 -19.09 -2.41
C ASP A 98 -12.56 -18.78 -3.40
N GLU A 99 -12.82 -18.87 -4.72
CA GLU A 99 -11.85 -18.57 -5.77
C GLU A 99 -11.35 -17.11 -5.73
N TRP A 100 -12.18 -16.17 -5.25
CA TRP A 100 -11.77 -14.78 -5.05
C TRP A 100 -10.74 -14.66 -3.92
N TYR A 101 -10.70 -15.60 -2.97
CA TYR A 101 -9.77 -15.56 -1.82
C TYR A 101 -8.51 -16.43 -2.03
N ASN A 102 -8.30 -16.97 -3.24
CA ASN A 102 -7.10 -17.72 -3.58
C ASN A 102 -5.90 -16.78 -3.76
N ILE A 103 -5.19 -16.52 -2.66
CA ILE A 103 -4.04 -15.60 -2.58
C ILE A 103 -2.97 -15.92 -3.64
N GLU A 104 -2.67 -17.19 -3.88
CA GLU A 104 -1.67 -17.59 -4.86
C GLU A 104 -2.11 -17.20 -6.28
N ARG A 105 -3.35 -17.50 -6.64
CA ARG A 105 -3.93 -17.13 -7.94
C ARG A 105 -3.96 -15.61 -8.12
N LEU A 106 -4.38 -14.86 -7.11
CA LEU A 106 -4.40 -13.39 -7.15
C LEU A 106 -2.99 -12.81 -7.32
N ALA A 107 -2.00 -13.32 -6.59
CA ALA A 107 -0.62 -12.87 -6.66
C ALA A 107 0.00 -13.13 -8.05
N LEU A 108 -0.24 -14.31 -8.62
CA LEU A 108 0.19 -14.68 -9.97
C LEU A 108 -0.47 -13.78 -11.04
N ALA A 109 -1.77 -13.53 -10.91
CA ALA A 109 -2.49 -12.63 -11.81
C ALA A 109 -1.98 -11.19 -11.70
N ALA A 110 -1.68 -10.70 -10.49
CA ALA A 110 -1.11 -9.38 -10.27
C ALA A 110 0.31 -9.23 -10.87
N SER A 111 1.16 -10.26 -10.74
CA SER A 111 2.51 -10.23 -11.32
C SER A 111 2.47 -10.28 -12.84
N LYS A 112 1.54 -11.06 -13.42
CA LYS A 112 1.29 -11.09 -14.87
C LYS A 112 0.75 -9.76 -15.38
N HIS A 113 -0.20 -9.16 -14.68
CA HIS A 113 -0.71 -7.81 -14.99
C HIS A 113 0.44 -6.81 -15.07
N THR A 114 1.30 -6.79 -14.04
CA THR A 114 2.47 -5.91 -13.94
C THR A 114 3.44 -6.08 -15.11
N ALA A 115 3.70 -7.33 -15.51
CA ALA A 115 4.57 -7.61 -16.65
C ALA A 115 3.95 -7.17 -17.99
N LEU A 116 2.63 -7.36 -18.17
CA LEU A 116 1.92 -6.98 -19.39
C LEU A 116 1.81 -5.47 -19.55
N SER A 117 1.50 -4.75 -18.47
CA SER A 117 1.30 -3.29 -18.47
C SER A 117 2.61 -2.50 -18.60
N ALA A 118 3.77 -3.17 -18.51
CA ALA A 118 5.05 -2.49 -18.53
C ALA A 118 5.42 -1.94 -19.93
N GLU A 119 5.71 -0.65 -20.03
CA GLU A 119 6.24 -0.02 -21.24
C GLU A 119 7.78 -0.01 -21.23
N VAL A 120 8.39 -1.19 -21.41
CA VAL A 120 9.85 -1.36 -21.39
C VAL A 120 10.35 -1.98 -22.70
N ASP A 121 11.48 -1.44 -23.20
CA ASP A 121 12.16 -1.94 -24.39
C ASP A 121 13.18 -3.03 -24.00
N ALA A 122 12.67 -4.25 -23.79
CA ALA A 122 13.46 -5.44 -23.46
C ALA A 122 12.84 -6.70 -24.09
N LYS A 123 13.66 -7.71 -24.40
CA LYS A 123 13.17 -8.99 -24.94
C LYS A 123 12.38 -9.80 -23.90
N VAL A 124 12.82 -9.75 -22.65
CA VAL A 124 12.18 -10.44 -21.53
C VAL A 124 11.83 -9.42 -20.46
N VAL A 125 10.61 -9.51 -19.95
CA VAL A 125 10.10 -8.68 -18.85
C VAL A 125 9.78 -9.59 -17.68
N ILE A 126 10.26 -9.24 -16.49
CA ILE A 126 9.91 -9.89 -15.23
C ILE A 126 9.05 -8.92 -14.45
N GLY A 127 7.74 -9.18 -14.37
CA GLY A 127 6.85 -8.43 -13.48
C GLY A 127 6.92 -9.05 -12.09
N VAL A 128 7.46 -8.32 -11.11
CA VAL A 128 7.57 -8.75 -9.71
C VAL A 128 6.56 -7.98 -8.87
N VAL A 129 5.79 -8.71 -8.07
CA VAL A 129 4.80 -8.18 -7.14
C VAL A 129 5.08 -8.71 -5.75
N ARG A 130 5.21 -7.80 -4.79
CA ARG A 130 5.07 -8.13 -3.37
C ARG A 130 3.58 -8.04 -3.04
N PHE A 131 2.89 -9.17 -3.16
CA PHE A 131 1.43 -9.21 -3.05
C PHE A 131 0.97 -9.00 -1.61
N SER A 132 1.75 -9.47 -0.63
CA SER A 132 1.55 -9.13 0.78
C SER A 132 2.89 -9.12 1.51
N ASN A 133 2.87 -8.88 2.83
CA ASN A 133 4.08 -8.87 3.66
C ASN A 133 4.99 -10.10 3.48
N PHE A 134 4.40 -11.27 3.22
CA PHE A 134 5.09 -12.55 3.10
C PHE A 134 4.85 -13.24 1.76
N ILE A 135 4.06 -12.64 0.85
CA ILE A 135 3.73 -13.24 -0.44
C ILE A 135 4.39 -12.44 -1.54
N TYR A 136 5.21 -13.12 -2.34
CA TYR A 136 5.83 -12.57 -3.52
C TYR A 136 5.42 -13.39 -4.73
N SER A 137 5.25 -12.72 -5.86
CA SER A 137 5.02 -13.39 -7.14
C SER A 137 5.80 -12.71 -8.24
N ALA A 138 6.25 -13.49 -9.22
CA ALA A 138 6.84 -12.98 -10.43
C ALA A 138 6.26 -13.68 -11.65
N THR A 139 6.06 -12.91 -12.72
CA THR A 139 5.73 -13.47 -14.04
C THR A 139 6.80 -13.03 -15.04
N VAL A 140 7.38 -14.00 -15.73
CA VAL A 140 8.37 -13.75 -16.79
C VAL A 140 7.66 -13.85 -18.13
N LEU A 141 7.69 -12.77 -18.90
CA LEU A 141 7.10 -12.69 -20.22
C LEU A 141 8.17 -12.48 -21.29
N ARG A 142 7.98 -13.10 -22.45
CA ARG A 142 8.63 -12.67 -23.68
C ARG A 142 7.84 -11.47 -24.23
N LYS A 143 8.51 -10.34 -24.43
CA LYS A 143 7.82 -9.08 -24.78
C LYS A 143 7.28 -9.06 -26.20
N GLU A 144 7.94 -9.76 -27.14
CA GLU A 144 7.58 -9.79 -28.56
C GLU A 144 6.15 -10.25 -28.81
N ASP A 145 5.67 -11.25 -28.06
CA ASP A 145 4.35 -11.86 -28.22
C ASP A 145 3.57 -11.95 -26.91
N THR A 146 4.05 -11.30 -25.85
CA THR A 146 3.47 -11.31 -24.50
C THR A 146 3.31 -12.71 -23.89
N PHE A 147 4.05 -13.69 -24.40
CA PHE A 147 3.91 -15.08 -23.99
C PHE A 147 4.55 -15.33 -22.61
N PRO A 148 3.82 -15.93 -21.64
CA PRO A 148 4.39 -16.27 -20.34
C PRO A 148 5.35 -17.43 -20.45
N LEU A 149 6.59 -17.22 -19.98
CA LEU A 149 7.63 -18.25 -19.97
C LEU A 149 7.59 -19.06 -18.67
N LEU A 150 7.41 -18.38 -17.54
CA LEU A 150 7.24 -18.99 -16.24
C LEU A 150 6.58 -18.01 -15.26
N GLN A 151 5.98 -18.56 -14.21
CA GLN A 151 5.56 -17.78 -13.05
C GLN A 151 6.14 -18.39 -11.78
N VAL A 152 6.47 -17.54 -10.81
CA VAL A 152 6.99 -17.93 -9.51
C VAL A 152 6.08 -17.36 -8.44
N TYR A 153 5.71 -18.19 -7.48
CA TYR A 153 5.05 -17.78 -6.24
C TYR A 153 5.97 -18.14 -5.08
N MET A 154 6.12 -17.23 -4.12
CA MET A 154 6.88 -17.46 -2.90
C MET A 154 6.06 -17.01 -1.69
N ASP A 155 5.89 -17.92 -0.74
CA ASP A 155 5.35 -17.66 0.58
C ASP A 155 6.47 -17.75 1.63
N SER A 156 6.87 -16.58 2.14
CA SER A 156 7.89 -16.41 3.16
C SER A 156 7.32 -16.29 4.59
N SER A 157 6.10 -16.78 4.83
CA SER A 157 5.48 -16.76 6.18
C SER A 157 6.15 -17.73 7.17
N SER A 158 6.97 -18.65 6.67
CA SER A 158 7.73 -19.62 7.46
C SER A 158 9.24 -19.39 7.37
N ASP A 159 10.00 -19.94 8.33
CA ASP A 159 11.46 -19.82 8.41
C ASP A 159 12.21 -20.29 7.14
N VAL A 160 11.59 -21.21 6.39
CA VAL A 160 12.07 -21.67 5.08
C VAL A 160 10.94 -21.46 4.08
N PRO A 161 11.00 -20.40 3.26
CA PRO A 161 9.95 -20.05 2.31
C PRO A 161 9.53 -21.22 1.41
N LEU A 162 8.22 -21.31 1.16
CA LEU A 162 7.66 -22.18 0.13
C LEU A 162 7.75 -21.46 -1.21
N ILE A 163 8.31 -22.11 -2.21
CA ILE A 163 8.41 -21.60 -3.58
C ILE A 163 7.71 -22.56 -4.52
N ARG A 164 6.82 -22.03 -5.35
CA ARG A 164 6.13 -22.76 -6.41
C ARG A 164 6.47 -22.13 -7.75
N ILE A 165 6.86 -22.98 -8.71
CA ILE A 165 7.23 -22.55 -10.06
C ILE A 165 6.25 -23.18 -11.03
N TYR A 166 5.70 -22.33 -11.88
CA TYR A 166 4.73 -22.67 -12.90
C TYR A 166 5.35 -22.50 -14.28
N ASN A 167 5.06 -23.43 -15.19
CA ASN A 167 5.49 -23.33 -16.58
C ASN A 167 4.61 -22.38 -17.40
N GLU A 168 4.93 -22.25 -18.68
CA GLU A 168 4.20 -21.50 -19.71
C GLU A 168 2.70 -21.86 -19.84
N LEU A 169 2.28 -23.03 -19.39
CA LEU A 169 0.88 -23.48 -19.40
C LEU A 169 0.16 -23.23 -18.07
N GLY A 170 0.81 -22.57 -17.10
CA GLY A 170 0.27 -22.37 -15.76
C GLY A 170 0.23 -23.64 -14.91
N GLN A 171 1.00 -24.68 -15.29
CA GLN A 171 1.08 -25.93 -14.53
C GLN A 171 2.23 -25.86 -13.53
N LEU A 172 1.97 -26.27 -12.29
CA LEU A 172 2.98 -26.40 -11.25
C LEU A 172 4.01 -27.44 -11.68
N ILE A 173 5.26 -27.01 -11.92
CA ILE A 173 6.37 -27.89 -12.30
C ILE A 173 7.28 -28.22 -11.13
N GLU A 174 7.40 -27.31 -10.17
CA GLU A 174 8.26 -27.50 -9.02
C GLU A 174 7.68 -26.84 -7.76
N GLU A 175 7.84 -27.53 -6.63
CA GLU A 175 7.55 -27.03 -5.30
C GLU A 175 8.81 -27.25 -4.44
N ARG A 176 9.33 -26.18 -3.83
CA ARG A 176 10.59 -26.19 -3.10
C ARG A 176 10.44 -25.47 -1.76
N HIS A 177 11.23 -25.90 -0.77
CA HIS A 177 11.46 -25.15 0.46
C HIS A 177 12.91 -24.70 0.49
N GLU A 178 13.15 -23.42 0.21
CA GLU A 178 14.50 -22.88 0.02
C GLU A 178 14.62 -21.48 0.63
N LYS A 179 15.78 -21.16 1.18
CA LYS A 179 16.07 -19.81 1.66
C LYS A 179 16.42 -18.92 0.48
N VAL A 180 15.60 -17.90 0.26
CA VAL A 180 15.82 -16.87 -0.75
C VAL A 180 16.15 -15.57 -0.03
N GLU A 181 17.36 -15.06 -0.23
CA GLU A 181 17.78 -13.76 0.34
C GLU A 181 17.21 -12.59 -0.47
N ASP A 182 17.14 -12.76 -1.79
CA ASP A 182 16.63 -11.78 -2.74
C ASP A 182 15.75 -12.49 -3.79
N PHE A 183 14.47 -12.15 -3.80
CA PHE A 183 13.49 -12.78 -4.70
C PHE A 183 13.70 -12.38 -6.16
N GLU A 184 14.19 -11.16 -6.43
CA GLU A 184 14.48 -10.70 -7.78
C GLU A 184 15.62 -11.49 -8.39
N GLU A 185 16.74 -11.58 -7.66
CA GLU A 185 17.92 -12.30 -8.12
C GLU A 185 17.63 -13.79 -8.26
N TYR A 186 16.79 -14.34 -7.38
CA TYR A 186 16.28 -15.70 -7.52
C TYR A 186 15.54 -15.89 -8.85
N VAL A 187 14.56 -15.05 -9.17
CA VAL A 187 13.78 -15.17 -10.41
C VAL A 187 14.65 -14.92 -11.64
N LYS A 188 15.55 -13.93 -11.62
CA LYS A 188 16.53 -13.70 -12.70
C LYS A 188 17.39 -14.94 -12.94
N SER A 189 17.81 -15.63 -11.89
CA SER A 189 18.64 -16.85 -12.03
C SER A 189 17.93 -18.00 -12.75
N LEU A 190 16.59 -17.99 -12.79
CA LEU A 190 15.78 -18.97 -13.53
C LEU A 190 15.67 -18.66 -15.03
N VAL A 191 16.12 -17.47 -15.48
CA VAL A 191 15.96 -16.99 -16.85
C VAL A 191 17.32 -16.94 -17.57
N THR A 192 17.42 -17.55 -18.76
CA THR A 192 18.68 -17.64 -19.51
C THR A 192 18.95 -16.45 -20.46
N SER A 193 18.30 -15.31 -20.26
CA SER A 193 18.40 -14.12 -21.14
C SER A 193 19.28 -13.04 -20.52
N ASN A 194 20.06 -12.35 -21.34
CA ASN A 194 20.86 -11.19 -20.90
C ASN A 194 20.13 -9.85 -21.11
N GLU A 195 19.01 -9.84 -21.84
CA GLU A 195 18.18 -8.65 -22.12
C GLU A 195 16.89 -8.75 -21.31
N ILE A 196 17.01 -8.57 -19.99
CA ILE A 196 15.93 -8.64 -19.01
C ILE A 196 15.63 -7.24 -18.48
N ALA A 197 14.36 -6.84 -18.49
CA ALA A 197 13.85 -5.74 -17.68
C ALA A 197 13.05 -6.30 -16.51
N VAL A 198 13.32 -5.80 -15.30
CA VAL A 198 12.50 -6.10 -14.13
C VAL A 198 11.59 -4.92 -13.86
N VAL A 199 10.31 -5.21 -13.68
CA VAL A 199 9.26 -4.23 -13.46
C VAL A 199 8.62 -4.55 -12.13
N TYR A 200 8.62 -3.57 -11.25
CA TYR A 200 8.12 -3.72 -9.90
C TYR A 200 6.76 -3.10 -9.76
N ARG A 201 5.88 -3.82 -9.10
CA ARG A 201 4.70 -3.24 -8.47
C ARG A 201 4.72 -3.63 -7.00
N GLU A 202 5.10 -2.65 -6.18
CA GLU A 202 4.95 -2.76 -4.75
C GLU A 202 3.47 -2.71 -4.36
N GLU A 203 3.15 -3.30 -3.21
CA GLU A 203 1.84 -3.26 -2.55
C GLU A 203 1.22 -1.84 -2.72
N ILE A 204 -0.03 -1.75 -3.19
CA ILE A 204 -0.89 -0.65 -2.73
C ILE A 204 -0.91 -0.85 -1.22
N GLU A 205 -0.42 0.13 -0.44
CA GLU A 205 -0.25 -0.02 1.02
C GLU A 205 -1.43 -0.81 1.59
N SER A 206 -1.19 -2.06 2.02
CA SER A 206 -2.26 -2.90 2.54
C SER A 206 -2.92 -2.13 3.66
N PHE A 207 -4.24 -1.91 3.53
CA PHE A 207 -5.00 -1.15 4.49
C PHE A 207 -4.67 -1.67 5.90
N PRO A 208 -4.00 -0.88 6.75
CA PRO A 208 -3.54 -1.33 8.06
C PRO A 208 -4.64 -2.07 8.81
N SER A 209 -4.49 -3.37 9.04
CA SER A 209 -5.51 -4.12 9.77
C SER A 209 -5.37 -3.84 11.27
N PRO A 210 -6.42 -3.47 12.00
CA PRO A 210 -6.26 -3.19 13.43
C PRO A 210 -5.85 -4.44 14.22
N LYS A 211 -5.11 -4.23 15.30
CA LYS A 211 -5.00 -5.24 16.36
C LYS A 211 -6.21 -5.10 17.28
N GLU A 212 -7.07 -6.12 17.31
CA GLU A 212 -8.13 -6.20 18.31
C GLU A 212 -7.52 -6.52 19.69
N VAL A 213 -7.88 -5.71 20.69
CA VAL A 213 -7.42 -5.85 22.07
C VAL A 213 -8.62 -5.75 23.00
N VAL A 214 -8.88 -6.84 23.73
CA VAL A 214 -9.86 -6.86 24.81
C VAL A 214 -9.16 -6.50 26.11
N THR A 215 -9.56 -5.38 26.72
CA THR A 215 -9.01 -4.92 28.00
C THR A 215 -9.61 -5.70 29.17
N GLU A 216 -8.95 -5.64 30.33
CA GLU A 216 -9.37 -6.34 31.56
C GLU A 216 -10.79 -6.00 32.03
N ASN A 217 -11.32 -4.84 31.64
CA ASN A 217 -12.68 -4.37 31.93
C ASN A 217 -13.72 -4.81 30.87
N GLY A 218 -13.33 -5.65 29.91
CA GLY A 218 -14.20 -6.18 28.86
C GLY A 218 -14.46 -5.24 27.69
N SER A 219 -13.75 -4.12 27.58
CA SER A 219 -13.85 -3.21 26.42
C SER A 219 -12.96 -3.73 25.28
N THR A 220 -13.48 -3.73 24.06
CA THR A 220 -12.71 -4.05 22.86
C THR A 220 -12.21 -2.75 22.23
N PHE A 221 -10.93 -2.75 21.85
CA PHE A 221 -10.33 -1.67 21.07
C PHE A 221 -9.63 -2.22 19.83
N TYR A 222 -9.73 -1.48 18.74
CA TYR A 222 -9.00 -1.68 17.50
C TYR A 222 -7.83 -0.70 17.47
N VAL A 223 -6.60 -1.22 17.46
CA VAL A 223 -5.40 -0.42 17.70
C VAL A 223 -4.34 -0.64 16.63
N GLY A 224 -3.72 0.44 16.19
CA GLY A 224 -2.65 0.44 15.21
C GLY A 224 -1.81 1.70 15.31
N VAL A 225 -0.58 1.63 14.80
CA VAL A 225 0.29 2.80 14.67
C VAL A 225 0.76 2.91 13.23
N ILE A 226 0.43 4.02 12.56
CA ILE A 226 0.89 4.31 11.20
C ILE A 226 2.04 5.30 11.27
N PHE A 227 3.13 5.01 10.57
CA PHE A 227 4.23 5.95 10.37
C PHE A 227 4.10 6.64 9.02
N LYS A 228 4.21 7.97 9.03
CA LYS A 228 4.41 8.80 7.84
C LYS A 228 5.61 9.73 8.06
N TYR A 229 6.11 10.38 7.02
CA TYR A 229 7.42 11.01 7.00
C TYR A 229 7.36 12.41 6.37
N PHE A 230 8.09 13.37 6.95
CA PHE A 230 8.41 14.63 6.26
C PHE A 230 9.85 14.62 5.80
N LEU A 231 10.08 15.09 4.58
CA LEU A 231 11.38 15.19 3.97
C LEU A 231 11.84 16.64 3.88
N GLY A 232 13.13 16.88 4.14
CA GLY A 232 13.77 18.17 3.96
C GLY A 232 15.19 18.07 3.44
N PHE A 233 15.57 19.07 2.67
CA PHE A 233 16.82 19.14 1.92
C PHE A 233 17.69 20.27 2.46
N LEU A 234 18.72 19.90 3.22
CA LEU A 234 19.60 20.84 3.89
C LEU A 234 20.90 20.98 3.10
N PRO A 235 21.18 22.16 2.49
CA PRO A 235 22.50 22.44 1.95
C PRO A 235 23.53 22.47 3.09
N SER A 236 24.67 21.86 2.84
CA SER A 236 25.70 21.60 3.83
C SER A 236 27.08 21.92 3.29
N SER A 237 27.93 22.53 4.11
CA SER A 237 29.32 22.83 3.77
C SER A 237 30.28 21.67 4.05
N SER A 238 29.80 20.56 4.65
CA SER A 238 30.62 19.38 4.91
C SER A 238 29.83 18.07 4.86
N ILE A 239 30.53 16.97 4.55
CA ILE A 239 29.99 15.61 4.56
C ILE A 239 29.58 15.18 5.98
N ASP A 240 30.32 15.63 6.99
CA ASP A 240 30.02 15.31 8.40
C ASP A 240 28.69 15.92 8.83
N ASP A 241 28.43 17.17 8.40
CA ASP A 241 27.13 17.81 8.61
C ASP A 241 26.03 16.99 7.93
N VAL A 242 26.22 16.52 6.69
CA VAL A 242 25.21 15.68 6.01
C VAL A 242 24.88 14.42 6.81
N LYS A 243 25.89 13.76 7.40
CA LYS A 243 25.73 12.49 8.12
C LYS A 243 25.18 12.61 9.54
N THR A 244 25.39 13.74 10.21
CA THR A 244 25.20 13.82 11.67
C THR A 244 24.33 14.98 12.14
N LYS A 245 24.23 16.06 11.37
CA LYS A 245 23.53 17.27 11.80
C LYS A 245 22.04 17.00 11.91
N LYS A 246 21.44 17.38 13.03
CA LYS A 246 20.00 17.24 13.29
C LYS A 246 19.33 18.59 13.24
N ILE A 247 18.09 18.65 12.79
CA ILE A 247 17.29 19.89 12.80
C ILE A 247 16.25 19.77 13.91
N TYR A 248 16.23 20.73 14.82
CA TYR A 248 15.29 20.72 15.94
C TYR A 248 13.86 21.02 15.45
N VAL A 249 12.89 20.20 15.86
CA VAL A 249 11.46 20.44 15.61
C VAL A 249 10.92 21.31 16.76
N LYS A 250 10.65 22.58 16.45
CA LYS A 250 10.07 23.55 17.39
C LYS A 250 8.59 23.24 17.60
N ASN A 251 8.07 23.54 18.79
CA ASN A 251 6.63 23.48 19.09
C ASN A 251 5.90 22.20 18.63
N LYS A 252 6.51 21.03 18.86
CA LYS A 252 5.95 19.69 18.52
C LYS A 252 4.46 19.51 18.86
N SER A 253 4.01 20.08 19.97
CA SER A 253 2.61 20.00 20.40
C SER A 253 1.67 20.69 19.42
N GLU A 254 2.05 21.85 18.90
CA GLU A 254 1.27 22.59 17.91
C GLU A 254 1.30 21.89 16.56
N LEU A 255 2.45 21.36 16.14
CA LEU A 255 2.53 20.55 14.91
C LEU A 255 1.65 19.30 15.01
N ALA A 256 1.67 18.57 16.13
CA ALA A 256 0.81 17.42 16.36
C ALA A 256 -0.69 17.77 16.36
N LYS A 257 -1.06 18.92 16.94
CA LYS A 257 -2.46 19.42 16.90
C LYS A 257 -2.87 19.77 15.47
N LEU A 258 -2.01 20.45 14.73
CA LEU A 258 -2.27 20.85 13.36
C LEU A 258 -2.43 19.63 12.46
N LEU A 259 -1.54 18.64 12.57
CA LEU A 259 -1.63 17.38 11.82
C LEU A 259 -2.96 16.67 12.05
N ARG A 260 -3.44 16.59 13.30
CA ARG A 260 -4.78 16.08 13.56
C ARG A 260 -5.87 16.92 12.91
N ALA A 261 -5.78 18.25 13.00
CA ALA A 261 -6.81 19.13 12.47
C ALA A 261 -6.92 19.06 10.94
N VAL A 262 -5.81 19.08 10.21
CA VAL A 262 -5.81 19.03 8.73
C VAL A 262 -6.19 17.66 8.17
N LEU A 263 -6.08 16.60 9.00
CA LEU A 263 -6.51 15.24 8.69
C LEU A 263 -7.89 14.91 9.30
N TYR A 264 -8.56 15.88 9.93
CA TYR A 264 -9.84 15.70 10.62
C TYR A 264 -9.85 14.57 11.68
N LEU A 265 -8.72 14.33 12.35
CA LEU A 265 -8.60 13.24 13.33
C LEU A 265 -9.03 13.68 14.73
N ASP A 266 -9.84 12.84 15.38
CA ASP A 266 -10.22 13.05 16.77
C ASP A 266 -9.03 12.88 17.70
N LYS A 267 -9.01 13.65 18.78
CA LYS A 267 -7.95 13.55 19.78
C LYS A 267 -8.16 12.30 20.63
N LEU A 268 -7.12 11.48 20.75
CA LEU A 268 -7.12 10.29 21.60
C LEU A 268 -7.67 10.56 23.01
N SER A 269 -8.71 9.82 23.36
CA SER A 269 -9.43 9.87 24.62
C SER A 269 -9.62 8.46 25.19
N SER A 270 -10.39 8.31 26.27
CA SER A 270 -10.78 6.99 26.78
C SER A 270 -11.68 6.21 25.81
N ASN A 271 -12.34 6.90 24.89
CA ASN A 271 -13.33 6.33 23.98
C ASN A 271 -12.74 6.04 22.60
N GLY A 272 -11.47 6.36 22.36
CA GLY A 272 -10.86 6.27 21.04
C GLY A 272 -10.33 7.62 20.54
N GLY A 273 -9.85 7.62 19.30
CA GLY A 273 -9.23 8.73 18.59
C GLY A 273 -7.75 8.47 18.25
N VAL A 274 -7.07 9.52 17.80
CA VAL A 274 -5.68 9.47 17.32
C VAL A 274 -4.78 10.39 18.15
N GLU A 275 -3.59 9.90 18.52
CA GLU A 275 -2.51 10.73 19.07
C GLU A 275 -1.35 10.78 18.09
N VAL A 276 -0.76 11.97 17.91
CA VAL A 276 0.31 12.19 16.94
C VAL A 276 1.62 12.39 17.68
N LEU A 277 2.56 11.47 17.46
CA LEU A 277 3.87 11.50 18.08
C LEU A 277 4.91 12.04 17.11
N VAL A 278 5.33 13.29 17.36
CA VAL A 278 6.42 13.94 16.64
C VAL A 278 7.74 13.80 17.43
N PRO A 279 8.87 13.48 16.78
CA PRO A 279 10.19 13.43 17.40
C PRO A 279 10.74 14.83 17.64
N SER A 280 11.77 14.93 18.49
CA SER A 280 12.41 16.22 18.81
C SER A 280 13.26 16.77 17.67
N TYR A 281 13.65 15.92 16.74
CA TYR A 281 14.59 16.27 15.70
C TYR A 281 14.16 15.62 14.38
N ALA A 282 14.38 16.35 13.29
CA ALA A 282 14.59 15.75 11.99
C ALA A 282 16.01 15.19 11.93
N VAL A 283 16.12 13.95 11.48
CA VAL A 283 17.35 13.15 11.54
C VAL A 283 17.83 12.80 10.12
N PRO A 284 19.13 12.54 9.93
CA PRO A 284 19.61 11.99 8.66
C PRO A 284 19.09 10.56 8.44
N LEU A 285 19.10 10.10 7.18
CA LEU A 285 18.53 8.80 6.76
C LEU A 285 18.99 7.62 7.62
N ASN A 286 20.29 7.56 7.93
CA ASN A 286 20.91 6.50 8.74
C ASN A 286 20.46 6.47 10.21
N GLU A 287 19.86 7.55 10.70
CA GLU A 287 19.33 7.62 12.07
C GLU A 287 17.81 7.38 12.14
N ILE A 288 17.11 7.25 11.01
CA ILE A 288 15.66 6.98 10.96
C ILE A 288 15.28 5.73 11.77
N PRO A 289 15.94 4.56 11.63
CA PRO A 289 15.55 3.35 12.35
C PRO A 289 15.56 3.54 13.87
N LYS A 290 16.56 4.28 14.37
CA LYS A 290 16.70 4.58 15.80
C LYS A 290 15.58 5.52 16.29
N GLU A 291 15.18 6.48 15.47
CA GLU A 291 14.13 7.42 15.84
C GLU A 291 12.73 6.78 15.76
N ILE A 292 12.49 5.88 14.79
CA ILE A 292 11.29 5.04 14.72
C ILE A 292 11.17 4.18 15.98
N GLU A 293 12.24 3.50 16.40
CA GLU A 293 12.22 2.65 17.60
C GLU A 293 11.86 3.45 18.86
N ARG A 294 12.37 4.68 18.99
CA ARG A 294 11.97 5.59 20.07
C ARG A 294 10.49 5.95 20.03
N LEU A 295 9.94 6.16 18.83
CA LEU A 295 8.52 6.45 18.65
C LEU A 295 7.66 5.21 18.96
N LYS A 296 8.06 4.01 18.53
CA LYS A 296 7.41 2.74 18.90
C LYS A 296 7.33 2.59 20.42
N GLN A 297 8.42 2.83 21.14
CA GLN A 297 8.45 2.78 22.61
C GLN A 297 7.53 3.83 23.26
N ARG A 298 7.46 5.04 22.70
CA ARG A 298 6.55 6.09 23.16
C ARG A 298 5.09 5.71 22.93
N ALA A 299 4.75 5.13 21.77
CA ALA A 299 3.42 4.65 21.44
C ALA A 299 2.98 3.55 22.40
N VAL A 300 3.82 2.53 22.64
CA VAL A 300 3.54 1.47 23.61
C VAL A 300 3.32 2.04 25.02
N LYS A 301 4.14 3.01 25.44
CA LYS A 301 3.98 3.66 26.75
C LYS A 301 2.68 4.46 26.86
N LEU A 302 2.24 5.09 25.76
CA LEU A 302 0.97 5.80 25.68
C LEU A 302 -0.21 4.83 25.80
N LEU A 303 -0.21 3.78 24.98
CA LEU A 303 -1.26 2.75 24.91
C LEU A 303 -1.42 1.98 26.22
N LYS A 304 -0.33 1.74 26.96
CA LYS A 304 -0.39 1.15 28.32
C LYS A 304 -1.26 1.95 29.29
N ARG A 305 -1.41 3.27 29.12
CA ARG A 305 -2.31 4.09 29.95
C ARG A 305 -3.78 3.74 29.74
N TYR A 306 -4.09 3.15 28.60
CA TYR A 306 -5.42 2.67 28.19
C TYR A 306 -5.56 1.15 28.34
N LYS A 307 -4.62 0.50 29.06
CA LYS A 307 -4.55 -0.97 29.22
C LYS A 307 -4.40 -1.76 27.92
N VAL A 308 -3.91 -1.12 26.86
CA VAL A 308 -3.61 -1.78 25.59
C VAL A 308 -2.19 -2.32 25.63
N ASN A 309 -2.06 -3.66 25.53
CA ASN A 309 -0.79 -4.37 25.70
C ASN A 309 -0.16 -4.86 24.39
N ALA A 310 -0.90 -4.82 23.29
CA ALA A 310 -0.46 -5.24 21.96
C ALA A 310 -0.85 -4.20 20.92
N VAL A 311 0.01 -3.98 19.93
CA VAL A 311 -0.23 -3.05 18.83
C VAL A 311 0.60 -3.43 17.62
N ASN A 312 0.05 -3.24 16.43
CA ASN A 312 0.77 -3.41 15.17
C ASN A 312 1.31 -2.05 14.69
N PHE A 313 2.47 -2.09 14.02
CA PHE A 313 3.11 -0.92 13.47
C PHE A 313 3.15 -1.03 11.94
N TYR A 314 2.76 0.04 11.25
CA TYR A 314 2.61 0.14 9.80
C TYR A 314 3.44 1.32 9.26
N GLY A 315 3.72 1.33 7.95
CA GLY A 315 4.57 2.34 7.33
C GLY A 315 6.06 2.19 7.69
N VAL A 316 6.46 1.03 8.23
CA VAL A 316 7.83 0.75 8.67
C VAL A 316 8.33 -0.52 8.00
N LYS A 317 8.87 -0.43 6.78
CA LYS A 317 9.40 -1.61 6.06
C LYS A 317 10.78 -2.01 6.63
N GLU A 318 10.85 -3.10 7.40
CA GLU A 318 12.12 -3.54 8.04
C GLU A 318 13.32 -3.74 7.09
N PRO A 319 13.17 -4.32 5.88
CA PRO A 319 14.29 -4.47 4.94
C PRO A 319 14.89 -3.11 4.57
N LEU A 320 14.02 -2.16 4.24
CA LEU A 320 14.38 -0.80 3.85
C LEU A 320 15.01 -0.02 5.01
N LEU A 321 14.54 -0.20 6.24
CA LEU A 321 15.21 0.37 7.42
C LEU A 321 16.64 -0.15 7.63
N LYS A 322 16.91 -1.43 7.31
CA LYS A 322 18.25 -2.01 7.41
C LYS A 322 19.19 -1.41 6.36
N GLU A 323 18.69 -1.16 5.15
CA GLU A 323 19.45 -0.48 4.10
C GLU A 323 19.80 0.96 4.51
N LEU A 324 18.82 1.70 5.03
CA LEU A 324 19.02 3.07 5.50
C LEU A 324 20.05 3.14 6.64
N PHE A 325 20.05 2.17 7.56
CA PHE A 325 21.05 2.13 8.63
C PHE A 325 22.49 2.02 8.09
N ASN A 326 22.68 1.26 7.01
CA ASN A 326 23.98 1.03 6.38
C ASN A 326 24.34 2.09 5.32
N TYR A 327 23.41 2.99 5.00
CA TYR A 327 23.58 4.01 3.99
C TYR A 327 24.76 4.94 4.33
N LYS A 328 25.65 5.10 3.34
CA LYS A 328 26.74 6.08 3.36
C LYS A 328 26.55 7.01 2.16
N PRO A 329 26.38 8.31 2.39
CA PRO A 329 26.34 9.27 1.30
C PRO A 329 27.62 9.19 0.47
N LYS A 330 27.48 8.93 -0.83
CA LYS A 330 28.56 8.98 -1.81
C LYS A 330 28.45 10.32 -2.53
N PHE A 331 29.25 11.29 -2.12
CA PHE A 331 29.35 12.57 -2.81
C PHE A 331 30.76 12.71 -3.37
N GLU A 332 30.87 13.16 -4.61
CA GLU A 332 32.14 13.61 -5.20
C GLU A 332 32.49 15.01 -4.67
N ASN A 333 33.77 15.40 -4.75
CA ASN A 333 34.26 16.65 -4.17
C ASN A 333 33.57 17.86 -4.81
N GLY A 334 32.76 18.59 -4.02
CA GLY A 334 32.13 19.86 -4.37
C GLY A 334 32.06 20.82 -3.18
N GLU A 335 31.75 22.09 -3.43
CA GLU A 335 31.73 23.15 -2.39
C GLU A 335 30.46 23.12 -1.51
N VAL A 336 29.36 22.49 -1.98
CA VAL A 336 28.09 22.34 -1.24
C VAL A 336 27.52 20.94 -1.40
N TYR A 337 27.23 20.26 -0.29
CA TYR A 337 26.60 18.94 -0.23
C TYR A 337 25.12 19.07 0.14
N LEU A 338 24.22 18.33 -0.51
CA LEU A 338 22.82 18.30 -0.13
C LEU A 338 22.55 17.15 0.85
N GLY A 339 22.21 17.47 2.09
CA GLY A 339 21.90 16.50 3.12
C GLY A 339 20.41 16.37 3.38
N ILE A 340 19.90 15.14 3.41
CA ILE A 340 18.49 14.88 3.66
C ILE A 340 18.17 14.72 5.13
N ARG A 341 17.05 15.30 5.55
CA ARG A 341 16.50 15.21 6.89
C ARG A 341 15.09 14.70 6.84
N VAL A 342 14.82 13.71 7.68
CA VAL A 342 13.53 13.05 7.76
C VAL A 342 12.96 13.21 9.15
N ILE A 343 11.67 13.51 9.22
CA ILE A 343 10.88 13.52 10.45
C ILE A 343 9.91 12.35 10.36
N PRO A 344 10.18 11.21 11.02
CA PRO A 344 9.17 10.17 11.18
C PRO A 344 8.09 10.66 12.14
N VAL A 345 6.82 10.55 11.76
CA VAL A 345 5.66 10.90 12.57
C VAL A 345 4.83 9.63 12.77
N ALA A 346 4.49 9.32 14.02
CA ALA A 346 3.66 8.16 14.34
C ALA A 346 2.25 8.60 14.73
N PHE A 347 1.25 8.07 14.04
CA PHE A 347 -0.16 8.22 14.34
C PHE A 347 -0.62 6.99 15.13
N VAL A 348 -0.88 7.18 16.42
CA VAL A 348 -1.35 6.12 17.31
C VAL A 348 -2.88 6.15 17.30
N ILE A 349 -3.49 5.15 16.69
CA ILE A 349 -4.93 5.03 16.47
C ILE A 349 -5.50 4.03 17.49
N MET A 350 -6.60 4.41 18.13
CA MET A 350 -7.40 3.53 18.98
C MET A 350 -8.86 3.83 18.69
N ALA A 351 -9.65 2.82 18.35
CA ALA A 351 -11.08 2.95 18.09
C ALA A 351 -11.87 1.87 18.84
N GLN A 352 -13.15 2.10 19.10
CA GLN A 352 -14.01 1.09 19.75
C GLN A 352 -14.65 0.13 18.75
N ASP A 353 -14.78 0.58 17.50
CA ASP A 353 -15.24 -0.24 16.39
C ASP A 353 -14.22 -0.24 15.24
N LYS A 354 -14.31 -1.27 14.38
CA LYS A 354 -13.38 -1.47 13.28
C LYS A 354 -13.56 -0.42 12.19
N GLY A 355 -14.79 0.06 11.95
CA GLY A 355 -15.09 1.06 10.92
C GLY A 355 -14.48 2.43 11.26
N GLU A 356 -14.60 2.87 12.51
CA GLU A 356 -13.96 4.10 13.00
C GLU A 356 -12.43 4.00 12.91
N PHE A 357 -11.86 2.82 13.20
CA PHE A 357 -10.44 2.58 12.97
C PHE A 357 -10.09 2.77 11.50
N GLU A 358 -10.84 2.14 10.60
CA GLU A 358 -10.63 2.20 9.16
C GLU A 358 -10.75 3.66 8.66
N GLU A 359 -11.74 4.42 9.10
CA GLU A 359 -11.87 5.84 8.73
C GLU A 359 -10.65 6.69 9.15
N TYR A 360 -10.09 6.47 10.35
CA TYR A 360 -8.86 7.15 10.75
C TYR A 360 -7.66 6.75 9.89
N VAL A 361 -7.56 5.46 9.55
CA VAL A 361 -6.50 4.94 8.70
C VAL A 361 -6.59 5.60 7.33
N GLU A 362 -7.76 5.59 6.68
CA GLU A 362 -7.98 6.17 5.37
C GLU A 362 -7.56 7.65 5.32
N ARG A 363 -7.99 8.44 6.32
CA ARG A 363 -7.60 9.86 6.42
C ARG A 363 -6.08 10.04 6.54
N ILE A 364 -5.39 9.15 7.26
CA ILE A 364 -3.92 9.22 7.42
C ILE A 364 -3.21 8.79 6.13
N LEU A 365 -3.72 7.79 5.43
CA LEU A 365 -3.13 7.30 4.17
C LEU A 365 -3.31 8.31 3.04
N ASN A 366 -4.52 8.84 2.86
CA ASN A 366 -4.86 9.81 1.82
C ASN A 366 -4.23 11.19 2.06
N GLY A 367 -3.92 11.51 3.32
CA GLY A 367 -3.34 12.79 3.70
C GLY A 367 -4.35 13.95 3.72
N PRO A 368 -3.89 15.19 3.95
CA PRO A 368 -4.76 16.36 4.02
C PRO A 368 -5.45 16.68 2.68
N THR A 369 -6.50 17.51 2.73
CA THR A 369 -7.02 18.16 1.52
C THR A 369 -6.01 19.17 0.96
N SER A 370 -6.22 19.66 -0.28
CA SER A 370 -5.34 20.66 -0.91
C SER A 370 -5.08 21.88 -0.02
N ASP A 371 -6.13 22.47 0.56
CA ASP A 371 -6.01 23.60 1.50
C ASP A 371 -5.27 23.18 2.79
N GLY A 372 -5.48 21.94 3.24
CA GLY A 372 -4.78 21.35 4.36
C GLY A 372 -3.27 21.21 4.13
N TYR A 373 -2.85 20.89 2.90
CA TYR A 373 -1.43 20.83 2.51
C TYR A 373 -0.76 22.20 2.52
N GLU A 374 -1.45 23.26 2.08
CA GLU A 374 -0.91 24.64 2.17
C GLU A 374 -0.66 25.05 3.63
N ILE A 375 -1.64 24.80 4.50
CA ILE A 375 -1.52 25.05 5.94
C ILE A 375 -0.39 24.22 6.56
N LEU A 376 -0.26 22.96 6.14
CA LEU A 376 0.79 22.06 6.61
C LEU A 376 2.17 22.54 6.18
N ASP A 377 2.33 23.00 4.94
CA ASP A 377 3.59 23.53 4.42
C ASP A 377 4.03 24.78 5.18
N GLU A 378 3.12 25.74 5.42
CA GLU A 378 3.43 26.91 6.25
C GLU A 378 3.84 26.51 7.68
N ALA A 379 3.13 25.56 8.27
CA ALA A 379 3.42 25.06 9.61
C ALA A 379 4.77 24.37 9.69
N ILE A 380 5.11 23.54 8.71
CA ILE A 380 6.41 22.84 8.63
C ILE A 380 7.55 23.85 8.46
N LYS A 381 7.39 24.87 7.61
CA LYS A 381 8.37 25.95 7.46
C LYS A 381 8.57 26.73 8.75
N LYS A 382 7.49 27.00 9.49
CA LYS A 382 7.49 27.73 10.76
C LYS A 382 8.10 26.92 11.92
N TYR A 383 7.72 25.66 12.06
CA TYR A 383 8.05 24.82 13.21
C TYR A 383 9.31 23.98 12.99
N VAL A 384 9.71 23.72 11.75
CA VAL A 384 10.90 22.94 11.42
C VAL A 384 11.93 23.82 10.74
N SER A 385 11.76 24.07 9.43
CA SER A 385 12.65 24.88 8.60
C SER A 385 12.05 25.05 7.20
N SER A 386 12.45 26.09 6.48
CA SER A 386 12.10 26.32 5.05
C SER A 386 12.66 25.27 4.09
N TYR A 387 13.51 24.37 4.59
CA TYR A 387 14.13 23.29 3.83
C TYR A 387 13.27 22.03 3.76
N PHE A 388 12.14 21.98 4.47
CA PHE A 388 11.22 20.85 4.45
C PHE A 388 10.07 21.10 3.52
N VAL A 389 9.59 20.02 2.91
CA VAL A 389 8.37 19.99 2.11
C VAL A 389 7.20 19.65 3.04
N GLY A 390 6.14 20.44 3.00
CA GLY A 390 4.89 20.20 3.73
C GLY A 390 4.04 19.05 3.21
N TYR A 391 4.65 17.94 2.80
CA TYR A 391 3.95 16.78 2.26
C TYR A 391 4.22 15.56 3.15
N LEU A 392 3.15 14.89 3.55
CA LEU A 392 3.18 13.74 4.44
C LEU A 392 3.36 12.48 3.59
N MET A 393 4.57 11.93 3.59
CA MET A 393 5.00 10.85 2.68
C MET A 393 5.02 9.50 3.37
N ASP A 394 5.01 8.45 2.56
CA ASP A 394 5.55 7.16 2.95
C ASP A 394 7.07 7.11 2.88
N ILE A 395 7.64 6.11 3.56
CA ILE A 395 9.09 5.93 3.61
C ILE A 395 9.68 5.69 2.22
N GLU A 396 8.89 5.15 1.30
CA GLU A 396 9.31 4.82 -0.06
C GLU A 396 9.25 6.02 -0.98
N GLU A 397 8.15 6.77 -0.96
CA GLU A 397 8.06 8.06 -1.63
C GLU A 397 9.22 8.98 -1.21
N THR A 398 9.54 8.98 0.09
CA THR A 398 10.69 9.70 0.64
C THR A 398 12.01 9.28 -0.03
N LEU A 399 12.16 7.99 -0.37
CA LEU A 399 13.37 7.44 -0.99
C LEU A 399 13.41 7.53 -2.51
N ILE A 400 12.27 7.49 -3.18
CA ILE A 400 12.13 7.76 -4.61
C ILE A 400 12.54 9.21 -4.87
N ILE A 401 11.93 10.16 -4.16
CA ILE A 401 12.23 11.58 -4.29
C ILE A 401 13.71 11.86 -3.99
N TYR A 402 14.26 11.15 -3.00
CA TYR A 402 15.70 11.19 -2.74
C TYR A 402 16.55 10.73 -3.93
N SER A 403 16.22 9.57 -4.52
CA SER A 403 16.96 9.01 -5.65
C SER A 403 16.88 9.93 -6.87
N ASP A 404 15.71 10.50 -7.15
CA ASP A 404 15.50 11.43 -8.25
C ASP A 404 16.34 12.70 -8.10
N ILE A 405 16.35 13.30 -6.91
CA ILE A 405 17.13 14.51 -6.63
C ILE A 405 18.64 14.24 -6.74
N ILE A 406 19.12 13.09 -6.24
CA ILE A 406 20.53 12.72 -6.42
C ILE A 406 20.86 12.51 -7.90
N ASN A 407 19.99 11.84 -8.65
CA ASN A 407 20.20 11.58 -10.07
C ASN A 407 20.22 12.88 -10.88
N GLU A 408 19.37 13.85 -10.56
CA GLU A 408 19.39 15.19 -11.18
C GLU A 408 20.67 15.96 -10.82
N MET A 409 21.04 16.00 -9.54
CA MET A 409 22.28 16.66 -9.11
C MET A 409 23.53 16.08 -9.77
N ASN A 410 23.55 14.78 -10.06
CA ASN A 410 24.66 14.12 -10.75
C ASN A 410 24.63 14.31 -12.27
N LYS A 411 23.46 14.59 -12.87
CA LYS A 411 23.33 14.89 -14.31
C LYS A 411 23.87 16.28 -14.66
N ASP A 412 23.74 17.24 -13.75
CA ASP A 412 24.26 18.61 -13.91
C ASP A 412 25.76 18.75 -13.58
N GLY A 413 26.42 17.65 -13.18
CA GLY A 413 27.87 17.58 -12.93
C GLY A 413 28.74 17.41 -14.18
N LYS A 414 28.25 17.76 -15.37
CA LYS A 414 29.01 17.79 -16.64
C LYS A 414 29.19 19.20 -17.18
#